data_AF-A0A378JT98-F1
#
_entry.id   AF-A0A378JT98-F1
#
_cell.length_a   1.000
_cell.length_b   1.000
_cell.length_c   1.000
_cell.angle_alpha   90.00
_cell.angle_beta   90.00
_cell.angle_gamma   90.00
#
_symmetry.space_group_name_H-M   'P 1'
#
loop_
_entity.id
_entity.type
_entity.pdbx_description
1 polymer ?
#
loop_
_entity_poly.entity_id
_entity_poly.type
_entity_poly.pdbx_seq_one_letter_code
_entity_poly.pdbx_strand_id
1 'polypeptide(L)'
;MIFDFLSALNESHDLIYIFLRAILLFLFSVIFFRFGNHRYNLNTVMDTLLIITLGSLIGRGINGPATLMSTLVATITLVILHKLLAKLTFCFPQIESLFKGKAHLLIENGKVCESSLACYNITYSDLEGAIREQLNTDDIKCVKYGFLERSGKITFIKYENK
;
A
#
# COMPACT_ATOMS: atom_id res chain seq x y z
N MET A 1 -29.71 27.24 -15.76
CA MET A 1 -28.55 27.03 -16.64
C MET A 1 -27.33 26.47 -15.91
N ILE A 2 -26.74 27.14 -14.92
CA ILE A 2 -25.58 26.60 -14.17
C ILE A 2 -25.96 25.36 -13.33
N PHE A 3 -27.09 25.40 -12.63
CA PHE A 3 -27.56 24.26 -11.83
C PHE A 3 -27.90 23.04 -12.69
N ASP A 4 -28.50 23.23 -13.85
CA ASP A 4 -28.82 22.16 -14.81
C ASP A 4 -27.56 21.53 -15.40
N PHE A 5 -26.54 22.35 -15.63
CA PHE A 5 -25.23 21.85 -16.06
C PHE A 5 -24.55 21.03 -14.96
N LEU A 6 -24.61 21.48 -13.70
CA LEU A 6 -24.03 20.75 -12.57
C LEU A 6 -24.77 19.44 -12.28
N SER A 7 -26.10 19.41 -12.40
CA SER A 7 -26.89 18.18 -12.23
C SER A 7 -26.65 17.20 -13.39
N ALA A 8 -26.60 17.68 -14.63
CA ALA A 8 -26.21 16.87 -15.78
C ALA A 8 -24.79 16.33 -15.60
N LEU A 9 -23.84 17.16 -15.19
CA LEU A 9 -22.49 16.72 -14.88
C LEU A 9 -22.44 15.72 -13.72
N ASN A 10 -23.42 15.67 -12.82
CA ASN A 10 -23.44 14.72 -11.71
C ASN A 10 -24.03 13.35 -12.08
N GLU A 11 -25.06 13.29 -12.93
CA GLU A 11 -25.84 12.06 -13.18
C GLU A 11 -25.92 11.59 -14.64
N SER A 12 -25.76 12.48 -15.63
CA SER A 12 -25.88 12.08 -17.04
C SER A 12 -24.81 11.07 -17.49
N HIS A 13 -25.15 10.29 -18.51
CA HIS A 13 -24.25 9.26 -19.07
C HIS A 13 -23.81 9.61 -20.51
N ASP A 14 -24.01 10.85 -20.94
CA ASP A 14 -23.57 11.25 -22.27
C ASP A 14 -22.04 11.36 -22.33
N LEU A 15 -21.48 11.05 -23.50
CA LEU A 15 -20.02 11.00 -23.70
C LEU A 15 -19.30 12.29 -23.30
N ILE A 16 -19.92 13.45 -23.54
CA ILE A 16 -19.36 14.76 -23.18
C ILE A 16 -19.25 14.92 -21.66
N TYR A 17 -20.26 14.49 -20.90
CA TYR A 17 -20.24 14.58 -19.44
C TYR A 17 -19.29 13.53 -18.84
N ILE A 18 -19.20 12.34 -19.42
CA ILE A 18 -18.21 11.32 -19.03
C ILE A 18 -16.79 11.87 -19.23
N PHE A 19 -16.51 12.50 -20.38
CA PHE A 19 -15.23 13.14 -20.65
C PHE A 19 -14.89 14.21 -19.62
N LEU A 20 -15.86 15.07 -19.27
CA LEU A 20 -15.65 16.13 -18.29
C LEU A 20 -15.47 15.57 -16.86
N ARG A 21 -16.25 14.54 -16.48
CA ARG A 21 -16.07 13.81 -15.21
C ARG A 21 -14.69 13.18 -15.12
N ALA A 22 -14.21 12.57 -16.20
CA ALA A 22 -12.89 11.95 -16.23
C ALA A 22 -11.77 12.97 -15.95
N ILE A 23 -11.83 14.14 -16.60
CA ILE A 23 -10.87 15.23 -16.36
C ILE A 23 -10.95 15.71 -14.90
N LEU A 24 -12.16 15.96 -14.40
CA LEU A 24 -12.36 16.45 -13.03
C LEU A 24 -11.86 15.44 -12.00
N LEU A 25 -12.29 14.19 -12.09
CA LEU A 25 -11.88 13.14 -11.14
C LEU A 25 -10.39 12.87 -11.21
N PHE A 26 -9.75 12.96 -12.39
CA PHE A 26 -8.30 12.88 -12.51
C PHE A 26 -7.60 14.02 -11.77
N LEU A 27 -8.00 15.27 -12.00
CA LEU A 27 -7.44 16.44 -11.31
C LEU A 27 -7.62 16.32 -9.79
N PHE A 28 -8.81 15.93 -9.33
CA PHE A 28 -9.08 15.67 -7.92
C PHE A 28 -8.17 14.58 -7.35
N SER A 29 -7.98 13.48 -8.08
CA SER A 29 -7.10 12.38 -7.65
C SER A 29 -5.66 12.86 -7.47
N VAL A 30 -5.14 13.66 -8.42
CA VAL A 30 -3.80 14.26 -8.30
C VAL A 30 -3.70 15.13 -7.04
N ILE A 31 -4.71 15.94 -6.74
CA ILE A 31 -4.76 16.74 -5.51
C ILE A 31 -4.75 15.84 -4.27
N PHE A 32 -5.56 14.79 -4.21
CA PHE A 32 -5.60 13.86 -3.07
C PHE A 32 -4.25 13.14 -2.86
N PHE A 33 -3.63 12.67 -3.94
CA PHE A 33 -2.29 12.06 -3.86
C PHE A 33 -1.20 13.08 -3.50
N ARG A 34 -1.37 14.36 -3.81
CA ARG A 34 -0.42 15.41 -3.38
C ARG A 34 -0.57 15.73 -1.89
N PHE A 35 -1.80 15.86 -1.39
CA PHE A 35 -2.09 16.32 -0.01
C PHE A 35 -2.13 15.21 1.05
N GLY A 36 -2.29 13.95 0.67
CA GLY A 36 -2.47 12.90 1.66
C GLY A 36 -1.20 12.40 2.34
N ASN A 37 0.00 12.64 1.79
CA ASN A 37 1.32 12.75 2.45
C ASN A 37 2.43 12.53 1.41
N HIS A 38 3.62 13.10 1.63
CA HIS A 38 4.82 12.87 0.80
C HIS A 38 5.38 11.42 0.89
N ARG A 39 4.69 10.51 1.58
CA ARG A 39 5.16 9.15 1.92
C ARG A 39 4.14 8.07 1.53
N TYR A 40 3.47 8.20 0.39
CA TYR A 40 2.84 7.03 -0.24
C TYR A 40 3.94 6.12 -0.76
N ASN A 41 4.59 5.41 0.16
CA ASN A 41 5.54 4.39 -0.21
C ASN A 41 4.69 3.15 -0.54
N LEU A 42 4.67 2.74 -1.80
CA LEU A 42 4.06 1.48 -2.29
C LEU A 42 4.57 0.23 -1.53
N ASN A 43 5.53 0.40 -0.61
CA ASN A 43 6.06 -0.60 0.26
C ASN A 43 5.10 -1.03 1.38
N THR A 44 4.04 -0.27 1.68
CA THR A 44 3.03 -0.70 2.66
C THR A 44 1.80 -1.32 1.98
N VAL A 45 1.33 -2.44 2.55
CA VAL A 45 0.10 -3.12 2.09
C VAL A 45 -1.10 -2.17 2.17
N MET A 46 -1.18 -1.33 3.21
CA MET A 46 -2.27 -0.38 3.40
C MET A 46 -2.30 0.70 2.30
N ASP A 47 -1.16 1.28 1.93
CA ASP A 47 -1.11 2.28 0.86
C ASP A 47 -1.46 1.66 -0.50
N THR A 48 -1.03 0.41 -0.73
CA THR A 48 -1.38 -0.34 -1.94
C THR A 48 -2.88 -0.60 -2.03
N LEU A 49 -3.50 -1.07 -0.95
CA LEU A 49 -4.95 -1.28 -0.87
C LEU A 49 -5.73 0.02 -1.06
N LEU A 50 -5.25 1.13 -0.51
CA LEU A 50 -5.86 2.45 -0.71
C LEU A 50 -5.85 2.83 -2.18
N ILE A 51 -4.70 2.74 -2.86
CA ILE A 51 -4.56 3.11 -4.28
C ILE A 51 -5.49 2.27 -5.16
N ILE A 52 -5.54 0.95 -4.93
CA ILE A 52 -6.43 0.04 -5.68
C ILE A 52 -7.91 0.42 -5.46
N THR A 53 -8.29 0.67 -4.21
CA THR A 53 -9.68 1.02 -3.84
C THR A 53 -10.07 2.38 -4.44
N LEU A 54 -9.19 3.38 -4.36
CA LEU A 54 -9.39 4.69 -4.97
C LEU A 54 -9.57 4.58 -6.48
N GLY A 55 -8.70 3.84 -7.17
CA GLY A 55 -8.82 3.61 -8.61
C GLY A 55 -10.16 2.98 -9.00
N SER A 56 -10.63 1.99 -8.24
CA SER A 56 -11.94 1.37 -8.42
C SER A 56 -13.10 2.36 -8.21
N LEU A 57 -13.00 3.22 -7.21
CA LEU A 57 -14.03 4.21 -6.88
C LEU A 57 -14.12 5.31 -7.94
N ILE A 58 -12.97 5.81 -8.39
CA ILE A 58 -12.86 6.80 -9.47
C ILE A 58 -13.38 6.22 -10.78
N GLY A 59 -12.97 5.00 -11.15
CA GLY A 59 -13.45 4.33 -12.35
C GLY A 59 -14.98 4.21 -12.38
N ARG A 60 -15.59 3.86 -11.24
CA ARG A 60 -17.05 3.84 -11.07
C ARG A 60 -17.70 5.21 -11.14
N GLY A 61 -17.02 6.29 -10.76
CA GLY A 61 -17.53 7.66 -10.92
C GLY A 61 -17.43 8.21 -12.35
N ILE A 62 -16.54 7.66 -13.17
CA ILE A 62 -16.39 8.06 -14.58
C ILE A 62 -17.42 7.33 -15.45
N ASN A 63 -17.46 6.00 -15.38
CA ASN A 63 -18.23 5.15 -16.31
C ASN A 63 -19.32 4.29 -15.62
N GLY A 64 -19.38 4.29 -14.29
CA GLY A 64 -20.33 3.50 -13.53
C GLY A 64 -21.59 4.28 -13.17
N PRO A 65 -22.54 3.64 -12.47
CA PRO A 65 -23.78 4.28 -12.03
C PRO A 65 -23.58 5.29 -10.89
N ALA A 66 -22.35 5.44 -10.39
CA ALA A 66 -22.05 6.33 -9.28
C ALA A 66 -22.02 7.78 -9.78
N THR A 67 -22.68 8.67 -9.04
CA THR A 67 -22.67 10.10 -9.33
C THR A 67 -21.32 10.71 -8.97
N LEU A 68 -20.93 11.78 -9.65
CA LEU A 68 -19.67 12.49 -9.36
C LEU A 68 -19.56 12.89 -7.88
N MET A 69 -20.65 13.38 -7.29
CA MET A 69 -20.68 13.76 -5.87
C MET A 69 -20.51 12.56 -4.94
N SER A 70 -21.17 11.43 -5.23
CA SER A 70 -21.00 10.21 -4.44
C SER A 70 -19.55 9.71 -4.47
N THR A 71 -18.91 9.75 -5.64
CA THR A 71 -17.51 9.37 -5.82
C THR A 71 -16.57 10.31 -5.10
N LEU A 72 -16.81 11.63 -5.16
CA LEU A 72 -16.00 12.61 -4.43
C LEU A 72 -16.09 12.43 -2.92
N VAL A 73 -17.30 12.33 -2.37
CA VAL A 73 -17.51 12.12 -0.93
C VAL A 73 -16.84 10.82 -0.49
N ALA A 74 -17.06 9.72 -1.20
CA ALA A 74 -16.48 8.44 -0.84
C ALA A 74 -14.94 8.46 -0.91
N THR A 75 -14.37 9.15 -1.91
CA THR A 75 -12.91 9.32 -2.07
C THR A 75 -12.33 10.13 -0.91
N ILE A 76 -12.95 11.26 -0.57
CA ILE A 76 -12.54 12.12 0.55
C ILE A 76 -12.61 11.35 1.87
N THR A 77 -13.72 10.65 2.12
CA THR A 77 -13.90 9.83 3.32
C THR A 77 -12.81 8.78 3.44
N LEU A 78 -12.48 8.08 2.35
CA LEU A 78 -11.46 7.04 2.35
C LEU A 78 -10.06 7.62 2.66
N VAL A 79 -9.72 8.76 2.08
CA VAL A 79 -8.44 9.46 2.35
C VAL A 79 -8.36 9.93 3.80
N ILE A 80 -9.44 10.53 4.33
CA ILE A 80 -9.50 10.97 5.73
C ILE A 80 -9.36 9.77 6.67
N LEU A 81 -10.07 8.67 6.38
CA LEU A 81 -10.00 7.45 7.16
C LEU A 81 -8.59 6.85 7.15
N HIS A 82 -7.92 6.83 6.00
CA HIS A 82 -6.52 6.38 5.90
C HIS A 82 -5.58 7.23 6.75
N LYS A 83 -5.72 8.56 6.71
CA LYS A 83 -4.92 9.47 7.55
C LYS A 83 -5.21 9.27 9.04
N LEU A 84 -6.48 9.09 9.41
CA LEU A 84 -6.87 8.78 10.79
C LEU A 84 -6.28 7.46 11.25
N LEU A 85 -6.34 6.41 10.42
CA LEU A 85 -5.76 5.11 10.75
C LEU A 85 -4.25 5.21 10.90
N ALA A 86 -3.56 5.96 10.03
CA ALA A 86 -2.12 6.20 10.16
C ALA A 86 -1.78 6.90 11.49
N LYS A 87 -2.58 7.90 11.90
CA LYS A 87 -2.42 8.61 13.18
C LYS A 87 -2.74 7.71 14.38
N LEU A 88 -3.81 6.94 14.32
CA LEU A 88 -4.19 5.97 15.36
C LEU A 88 -3.12 4.92 15.54
N THR A 89 -2.59 4.40 14.43
CA THR A 89 -1.50 3.43 14.44
C THR A 89 -0.23 4.00 15.08
N PHE A 90 0.03 5.29 14.90
CA PHE A 90 1.13 5.98 15.59
C PHE A 90 0.90 6.13 17.10
N CYS A 91 -0.34 6.40 17.52
CA CYS A 91 -0.67 6.53 18.94
C CYS A 91 -0.79 5.18 19.67
N PHE A 92 -1.16 4.11 18.96
CA PHE A 92 -1.47 2.80 19.53
C PHE A 92 -0.62 1.69 18.88
N PRO A 93 0.50 1.27 19.52
CA PRO A 93 1.39 0.22 19.00
C PRO A 93 0.72 -1.15 18.80
N GLN A 94 -0.36 -1.43 19.54
CA GLN A 94 -1.15 -2.66 19.39
C GLN A 94 -1.90 -2.68 18.05
N ILE A 95 -2.50 -1.55 17.67
CA ILE A 95 -3.11 -1.35 16.34
C ILE A 95 -2.03 -1.43 15.26
N GLU A 96 -0.83 -0.91 15.53
CA GLU A 96 0.30 -1.08 14.61
C GLU A 96 0.65 -2.54 14.36
N SER A 97 0.71 -3.36 15.41
CA SER A 97 1.01 -4.78 15.24
C SER A 97 -0.08 -5.53 14.46
N LEU A 98 -1.35 -5.14 14.60
CA LEU A 98 -2.47 -5.75 13.86
C LEU A 98 -2.49 -5.32 12.38
N PHE A 99 -2.28 -4.03 12.10
CA PHE A 99 -2.43 -3.47 10.75
C PHE A 99 -1.13 -3.42 9.94
N LYS A 100 0.02 -3.25 10.58
CA LYS A 100 1.33 -3.19 9.90
C LYS A 100 2.15 -4.47 10.08
N GLY A 101 1.81 -5.37 10.98
CA GLY A 101 2.64 -6.54 11.31
C GLY A 101 3.94 -6.14 12.03
N LYS A 102 4.85 -7.09 12.30
CA LYS A 102 6.19 -6.82 12.81
C LYS A 102 7.22 -7.50 11.90
N ALA A 103 8.43 -6.95 11.82
CA ALA A 103 9.52 -7.68 11.19
C ALA A 103 9.93 -8.84 12.10
N HIS A 104 10.16 -10.01 11.51
CA HIS A 104 10.49 -11.21 12.26
C HIS A 104 11.89 -11.70 11.90
N LEU A 105 12.71 -11.93 12.93
CA LEU A 105 14.07 -12.41 12.76
C LEU A 105 14.05 -13.84 12.22
N LEU A 106 14.65 -14.04 11.04
CA LEU A 106 14.83 -15.34 10.40
C LEU A 106 16.27 -15.84 10.49
N ILE A 107 17.26 -14.94 10.43
CA ILE A 107 18.69 -15.26 10.61
C ILE A 107 19.27 -14.34 11.69
N GLU A 108 20.03 -14.93 12.61
CA GLU A 108 20.86 -14.22 13.56
C GLU A 108 22.31 -14.72 13.49
N ASN A 109 23.24 -13.84 13.17
CA ASN A 109 24.67 -14.11 13.11
C ASN A 109 25.03 -15.37 12.31
N GLY A 110 24.50 -15.49 11.09
CA GLY A 110 24.71 -16.64 10.21
C GLY A 110 24.01 -17.93 10.66
N LYS A 111 23.15 -17.89 11.69
CA LYS A 111 22.33 -19.02 12.13
C LYS A 111 20.86 -18.77 11.83
N VAL A 112 20.21 -19.77 11.26
CA VAL A 112 18.79 -19.71 10.94
C VAL A 112 17.96 -19.98 12.19
N CYS A 113 16.93 -19.16 12.43
CA CYS A 113 15.95 -19.37 13.50
C CYS A 113 14.83 -20.29 13.01
N GLU A 114 14.99 -21.60 13.23
CA GLU A 114 14.01 -22.61 12.77
C GLU A 114 12.60 -22.42 13.32
N SER A 115 12.49 -21.96 14.57
CA SER A 115 11.21 -21.64 15.20
C SER A 115 10.48 -20.51 14.46
N SER A 116 11.20 -19.48 14.00
CA SER A 116 10.63 -18.41 13.19
C SER A 116 10.22 -18.93 11.81
N LEU A 117 11.07 -19.72 11.15
CA LEU A 117 10.75 -20.33 9.85
C LEU A 117 9.44 -21.13 9.91
N ALA A 118 9.30 -22.00 10.92
CA ALA A 118 8.12 -22.81 11.11
C ALA A 118 6.87 -21.97 11.42
N CYS A 119 7.00 -20.90 12.18
CA CYS A 119 5.89 -20.01 12.52
C CYS A 119 5.33 -19.24 11.32
N TYR A 120 6.19 -18.88 10.36
CA TYR A 120 5.82 -18.10 9.17
C TYR A 120 5.72 -18.93 7.89
N ASN A 121 5.75 -20.27 8.00
CA ASN A 121 5.72 -21.20 6.86
C ASN A 121 6.77 -20.90 5.78
N ILE A 122 7.96 -20.44 6.19
CA ILE A 122 9.07 -20.16 5.26
C ILE A 122 9.95 -21.41 5.21
N THR A 123 10.29 -21.84 3.99
CA THR A 123 11.20 -22.98 3.80
C THR A 123 12.66 -22.49 3.72
N TYR A 124 13.59 -23.40 3.98
CA TYR A 124 15.02 -23.13 3.75
C TYR A 124 15.30 -22.72 2.30
N SER A 125 14.59 -23.32 1.34
CA SER A 125 14.71 -23.01 -0.09
C SER A 125 14.29 -21.59 -0.42
N ASP A 126 13.24 -21.06 0.22
CA ASP A 126 12.82 -19.66 0.05
C ASP A 126 13.90 -18.70 0.55
N LEU A 127 14.53 -19.06 1.67
CA LEU A 127 15.57 -18.26 2.30
C LEU A 127 16.85 -18.25 1.46
N GLU A 128 17.29 -19.39 0.95
CA GLU A 128 18.40 -19.49 -0.01
C GLU A 128 18.10 -18.73 -1.31
N GLY A 129 16.88 -18.86 -1.85
CA GLY A 129 16.45 -18.13 -3.04
C GLY A 129 16.54 -16.62 -2.85
N ALA A 130 16.07 -16.12 -1.71
CA ALA A 130 16.15 -14.69 -1.37
C ALA A 130 17.60 -14.21 -1.18
N ILE A 131 18.48 -15.03 -0.59
CA ILE A 131 19.91 -14.71 -0.47
C ILE A 131 20.56 -14.63 -1.85
N ARG A 132 20.28 -15.57 -2.76
CA ARG A 132 20.78 -15.52 -4.14
C ARG A 132 20.31 -14.26 -4.86
N GLU A 133 19.02 -13.94 -4.75
CA GLU A 133 18.43 -12.77 -5.41
C GLU A 133 19.02 -11.45 -4.93
N GLN A 134 19.17 -11.25 -3.61
CA GLN A 134 19.61 -9.96 -3.05
C GLN A 134 21.13 -9.85 -2.89
N LEU A 135 21.80 -10.94 -2.54
CA LEU A 135 23.20 -10.93 -2.11
C LEU A 135 24.15 -11.55 -3.14
N ASN A 136 23.63 -12.18 -4.19
CA ASN A 136 24.37 -12.90 -5.24
C ASN A 136 25.38 -13.91 -4.67
N THR A 137 24.97 -14.65 -3.64
CA THR A 137 25.78 -15.67 -2.96
C THR A 137 24.88 -16.79 -2.43
N ASP A 138 25.48 -17.94 -2.14
CA ASP A 138 24.83 -19.08 -1.46
C ASP A 138 25.23 -19.17 0.03
N ASP A 139 26.17 -18.34 0.47
CA ASP A 139 26.72 -18.45 1.83
C ASP A 139 25.86 -17.69 2.86
N ILE A 140 25.03 -18.43 3.60
CA ILE A 140 24.27 -17.90 4.75
C ILE A 140 25.18 -17.24 5.80
N LYS A 141 26.44 -17.68 5.94
CA LYS A 141 27.34 -17.15 6.99
C LYS A 141 27.73 -15.69 6.76
N CYS A 142 27.59 -15.18 5.53
CA CYS A 142 27.82 -13.77 5.26
C CYS A 142 26.71 -12.86 5.80
N VAL A 143 25.57 -13.43 6.19
CA VAL A 143 24.40 -12.70 6.71
C VAL A 143 24.51 -12.55 8.22
N LYS A 144 24.61 -11.30 8.68
CA LYS A 144 24.54 -10.95 10.11
C LYS A 144 23.11 -11.00 10.63
N TYR A 145 22.15 -10.45 9.89
CA TYR A 145 20.73 -10.53 10.23
C TYR A 145 19.88 -10.76 8.99
N GLY A 146 18.86 -11.58 9.12
CA GLY A 146 17.82 -11.77 8.10
C GLY A 146 16.45 -11.53 8.71
N PHE A 147 15.62 -10.72 8.06
CA PHE A 147 14.28 -10.38 8.53
C PHE A 147 13.23 -10.76 7.51
N LEU A 148 12.12 -11.33 7.98
CA LEU A 148 10.86 -11.31 7.24
C LEU A 148 10.23 -9.94 7.46
N GLU A 149 10.22 -9.11 6.43
CA GLU A 149 9.57 -7.81 6.47
C GLU A 149 8.05 -7.93 6.45
N ARG A 150 7.39 -6.86 6.88
CA ARG A 150 5.94 -6.69 6.85
C ARG A 150 5.31 -6.90 5.47
N SER A 151 6.08 -6.64 4.41
CA SER A 151 5.67 -6.83 3.02
C SER A 151 5.72 -8.29 2.57
N GLY A 152 6.21 -9.21 3.41
CA GLY A 152 6.50 -10.60 3.05
C GLY A 152 7.85 -10.78 2.36
N LYS A 153 8.58 -9.68 2.08
CA LYS A 153 9.94 -9.76 1.54
C LYS A 153 10.91 -10.16 2.63
N ILE A 154 11.86 -11.02 2.29
CA ILE A 154 13.00 -11.32 3.16
C ILE A 154 14.09 -10.29 2.86
N THR A 155 14.65 -9.66 3.89
CA THR A 155 15.75 -8.69 3.78
C THR A 155 16.95 -9.15 4.59
N PHE A 156 18.14 -8.76 4.16
CA PHE A 156 19.38 -9.19 4.79
C PHE A 156 20.31 -8.02 5.11
N ILE A 157 21.01 -8.13 6.24
CA ILE A 157 22.12 -7.27 6.64
C ILE A 157 23.37 -8.15 6.68
N LYS A 158 24.37 -7.81 5.86
CA LYS A 158 25.67 -8.50 5.81
C LYS A 158 26.57 -8.07 6.98
N TYR A 159 27.56 -8.89 7.31
CA TYR A 159 28.68 -8.41 8.12
C TYR A 159 29.39 -7.28 7.38
N GLU A 160 29.78 -6.21 8.09
CA GLU A 160 30.70 -5.22 7.55
C GLU A 160 32.02 -5.93 7.24
N ASN A 161 32.41 -5.95 5.96
CA ASN A 161 33.77 -6.27 5.59
C ASN A 161 34.66 -5.16 6.17
N LYS A 162 35.52 -5.52 7.13
CA LYS A 162 36.69 -4.72 7.45
C LYS A 162 37.70 -4.80 6.31
#